data_AF-A0A494XBF4-F1
#
_entry.id   AF-A0A494XBF4-F1
#
_cell.length_a   1.000
_cell.length_b   1.000
_cell.length_c   1.000
_cell.angle_alpha   90.00
_cell.angle_beta   90.00
_cell.angle_gamma   90.00
#
_symmetry.space_group_name_H-M   'P 1'
#
loop_
_entity.id
_entity.type
_entity.pdbx_description
1 polymer ?
#
loop_
_entity_poly.entity_id
_entity_poly.type
_entity_poly.pdbx_seq_one_letter_code
_entity_poly.pdbx_strand_id
1 'polypeptide(L)'
;MKMFQEKHTSSPLPSPRTIRRACGKELYRTVKRLKQHIPAALVEQAEELYVKRVIGNLMWINENRSNRKALADWWDEAVSEDIATLWNVDRTRLMQAFRDAFGG
;
A
#
# COMPACT_ATOMS: atom_id res chain seq x y z
N MET A 1 -17.95 34.18 20.41
CA MET A 1 -18.20 32.72 20.45
C MET A 1 -17.25 32.05 19.47
N LYS A 2 -16.31 31.21 19.93
CA LYS A 2 -15.46 30.40 19.04
C LYS A 2 -16.32 29.26 18.52
N MET A 3 -16.69 29.34 17.24
CA MET A 3 -17.33 28.26 16.51
C MET A 3 -16.32 27.13 16.40
N PHE A 4 -16.49 26.07 17.18
CA PHE A 4 -15.72 24.84 17.03
C PHE A 4 -16.09 24.26 15.66
N GLN A 5 -15.19 24.41 14.69
CA GLN A 5 -15.29 23.71 13.41
C GLN A 5 -15.28 22.22 13.73
N GLU A 6 -16.40 21.56 13.46
CA GLU A 6 -16.52 20.11 13.53
C GLU A 6 -15.44 19.50 12.65
N LYS A 7 -14.43 18.86 13.27
CA LYS A 7 -13.41 18.09 12.56
C LYS A 7 -14.13 17.07 11.70
N HIS A 8 -14.08 17.24 10.38
CA HIS A 8 -14.58 16.31 9.34
C HIS A 8 -14.66 14.86 9.82
N THR A 9 -15.81 14.49 10.37
CA THR A 9 -16.07 13.18 10.93
C THR A 9 -16.30 12.25 9.75
N SER A 10 -15.27 11.49 9.38
CA SER A 10 -15.24 10.50 8.29
C SER A 10 -15.02 11.10 6.89
N SER A 11 -13.76 11.08 6.42
CA SER A 11 -13.53 11.31 5.00
C SER A 11 -14.05 10.14 4.18
N PRO A 12 -14.59 10.42 2.98
CA PRO A 12 -15.22 9.41 2.14
C PRO A 12 -14.24 8.30 1.78
N LEU A 13 -14.76 7.08 1.67
CA LEU A 13 -13.98 5.93 1.22
C LEU A 13 -13.39 6.19 -0.17
N PRO A 14 -12.14 5.78 -0.43
CA PRO A 14 -11.54 5.93 -1.74
C PRO A 14 -12.26 5.04 -2.77
N SER A 15 -12.38 5.54 -4.00
CA SER A 15 -12.94 4.75 -5.10
C SER A 15 -11.99 3.61 -5.52
N PRO A 16 -12.47 2.53 -6.13
CA PRO A 16 -11.61 1.43 -6.61
C PRO A 16 -10.51 1.89 -7.57
N ARG A 17 -10.78 2.90 -8.41
CA ARG A 17 -9.78 3.51 -9.30
C ARG A 17 -8.67 4.23 -8.51
N THR A 18 -9.04 4.88 -7.41
CA THR A 18 -8.08 5.57 -6.53
C THR A 18 -7.18 4.56 -5.83
N ILE A 19 -7.78 3.47 -5.32
CA ILE A 19 -7.04 2.36 -4.68
C ILE A 19 -6.02 1.75 -5.65
N ARG A 20 -6.44 1.35 -6.86
CA ARG A 20 -5.52 0.80 -7.88
C ARG A 20 -4.36 1.75 -8.18
N ARG A 21 -4.66 3.03 -8.43
CA ARG A 21 -3.61 4.04 -8.69
C ARG A 21 -2.64 4.22 -7.53
N ALA A 22 -3.10 4.11 -6.28
CA ALA A 22 -2.21 4.18 -5.12
C ALA A 22 -1.31 2.95 -5.04
N CYS A 23 -1.91 1.75 -5.08
CA CYS A 23 -1.18 0.47 -5.03
C CYS A 23 -0.13 0.37 -6.15
N GLY A 24 -0.49 0.68 -7.40
CA GLY A 24 0.45 0.64 -8.53
C GLY A 24 1.61 1.64 -8.39
N LYS A 25 1.37 2.84 -7.87
CA LYS A 25 2.44 3.82 -7.60
C LYS A 25 3.38 3.36 -6.50
N GLU A 26 2.84 2.78 -5.44
CA GLU A 26 3.63 2.25 -4.31
C GLU A 26 4.50 1.09 -4.78
N LEU A 27 3.96 0.13 -5.53
CA LEU A 27 4.72 -0.99 -6.07
C LEU A 27 5.77 -0.53 -7.09
N TYR A 28 5.43 0.41 -8.00
CA TYR A 28 6.39 0.99 -8.94
C TYR A 28 7.61 1.59 -8.22
N ARG A 29 7.37 2.39 -7.17
CA ARG A 29 8.45 2.99 -6.38
C ARG A 29 9.24 1.94 -5.62
N THR A 30 8.57 0.93 -5.08
CA THR A 30 9.19 -0.20 -4.38
C THR A 30 10.14 -0.96 -5.29
N VAL A 31 9.71 -1.31 -6.51
CA VAL A 31 10.56 -1.95 -7.53
C VAL A 31 11.78 -1.09 -7.86
N LYS A 32 11.59 0.23 -8.01
CA LYS A 32 12.70 1.16 -8.24
C LYS A 32 13.71 1.19 -7.09
N ARG A 33 13.26 1.06 -5.83
CA ARG A 33 14.12 0.98 -4.63
C ARG A 33 14.84 -0.36 -4.50
N LEU A 34 14.20 -1.46 -4.90
CA LEU A 34 14.80 -2.80 -4.94
C LEU A 34 15.98 -2.89 -5.92
N LYS A 35 16.00 -2.05 -6.96
CA LYS A 35 17.00 -2.08 -8.04
C LYS A 35 17.06 -3.43 -8.77
N GLN A 36 15.93 -4.13 -8.81
CA GLN A 36 15.78 -5.41 -9.49
C GLN A 36 14.77 -5.27 -10.63
N HIS A 37 15.04 -5.95 -11.74
CA HIS A 37 14.07 -6.04 -12.82
C HIS A 37 12.99 -7.05 -12.45
N ILE A 38 11.75 -6.59 -12.34
CA ILE A 38 10.57 -7.43 -12.18
C ILE A 38 9.77 -7.38 -13.49
N PRO A 39 9.48 -8.54 -14.13
CA PRO A 39 8.65 -8.59 -15.32
C PRO A 39 7.30 -7.90 -15.12
N ALA A 40 6.83 -7.17 -16.13
CA ALA A 40 5.59 -6.38 -16.05
C ALA A 40 4.38 -7.23 -15.62
N ALA A 41 4.26 -8.46 -16.12
CA ALA A 41 3.18 -9.38 -15.75
C ALA A 41 3.18 -9.77 -14.26
N LEU A 42 4.36 -9.85 -13.62
CA LEU A 42 4.45 -10.12 -12.18
C LEU A 42 4.14 -8.89 -11.35
N VAL A 43 4.44 -7.68 -11.86
CA VAL A 43 4.04 -6.42 -11.20
C VAL A 43 2.52 -6.27 -11.24
N GLU A 44 1.88 -6.59 -12.36
CA GLU A 44 0.42 -6.55 -12.50
C GLU A 44 -0.26 -7.53 -11.54
N GLN A 45 0.20 -8.78 -11.47
CA GLN A 45 -0.30 -9.77 -10.51
C GLN A 45 -0.14 -9.32 -9.05
N ALA A 46 1.00 -8.69 -8.71
CA ALA A 46 1.21 -8.14 -7.37
C ALA A 46 0.27 -6.96 -7.08
N GLU A 47 -0.01 -6.09 -8.05
CA GLU A 47 -0.96 -5.00 -7.90
C GLU A 47 -2.38 -5.52 -7.65
N GLU A 48 -2.83 -6.52 -8.41
CA GLU A 48 -4.13 -7.14 -8.22
C GLU A 48 -4.28 -7.76 -6.83
N LEU A 49 -3.25 -8.49 -6.38
CA LEU A 49 -3.20 -9.07 -5.05
C LEU A 49 -3.28 -7.98 -3.98
N TYR A 50 -2.46 -6.94 -4.11
CA TYR A 50 -2.39 -5.85 -3.14
C TYR A 50 -3.73 -5.08 -3.07
N VAL A 51 -4.33 -4.75 -4.22
CA VAL A 51 -5.64 -4.09 -4.30
C VAL A 51 -6.72 -4.94 -3.63
N LYS A 52 -6.71 -6.26 -3.84
CA LYS A 52 -7.65 -7.18 -3.19
C LYS A 52 -7.49 -7.16 -1.67
N ARG A 53 -6.25 -7.17 -1.15
CA ARG A 53 -5.96 -7.06 0.29
C ARG A 53 -6.44 -5.72 0.87
N VAL A 54 -6.22 -4.62 0.14
CA VAL A 54 -6.68 -3.28 0.55
C VAL A 54 -8.20 -3.20 0.61
N ILE A 55 -8.90 -3.68 -0.43
CA ILE A 55 -10.37 -3.68 -0.45
C ILE A 55 -10.94 -4.54 0.68
N GLY A 56 -10.33 -5.70 0.97
CA GLY A 56 -10.73 -6.56 2.08
C GLY A 56 -10.57 -5.92 3.47
N ASN A 57 -9.68 -4.93 3.61
CA ASN A 57 -9.43 -4.20 4.87
C ASN A 57 -9.78 -2.70 4.77
N LEU A 58 -10.65 -2.34 3.83
CA LEU A 58 -10.86 -0.95 3.42
C LEU A 58 -11.26 -0.02 4.57
N MET A 59 -12.11 -0.49 5.48
CA MET A 59 -12.55 0.31 6.62
C MET A 59 -11.38 0.67 7.53
N TRP A 60 -10.60 -0.33 7.97
CA TRP A 60 -9.43 -0.13 8.82
C TRP A 60 -8.35 0.73 8.14
N ILE A 61 -8.11 0.51 6.85
CA ILE A 61 -7.15 1.32 6.08
C ILE A 61 -7.60 2.78 6.00
N ASN A 62 -8.89 3.03 5.78
CA ASN A 62 -9.41 4.39 5.72
C ASN A 62 -9.35 5.10 7.08
N GLU A 63 -9.60 4.38 8.18
CA GLU A 63 -9.43 4.87 9.54
C GLU A 63 -7.96 5.22 9.84
N ASN A 64 -7.03 4.41 9.36
CA ASN A 64 -5.58 4.58 9.58
C ASN A 64 -4.88 5.37 8.47
N ARG A 65 -5.61 6.03 7.56
CA ARG A 65 -5.02 6.66 6.35
C ARG A 65 -3.94 7.72 6.63
N SER A 66 -3.97 8.35 7.81
CA SER A 66 -2.97 9.32 8.26
C SER A 66 -1.82 8.71 9.06
N ASN A 67 -1.94 7.44 9.45
CA ASN A 67 -0.95 6.70 10.22
C ASN A 67 -0.08 5.84 9.29
N ARG A 68 0.92 6.48 8.67
CA ARG A 68 1.83 5.81 7.72
C ARG A 68 2.53 4.58 8.31
N LYS A 69 2.87 4.62 9.59
CA LYS A 69 3.51 3.50 10.27
C LYS A 69 2.56 2.30 10.32
N ALA A 70 1.33 2.49 10.80
CA ALA A 70 0.36 1.41 10.88
C ALA A 70 0.05 0.80 9.51
N LEU A 71 -0.07 1.61 8.46
CA LEU A 71 -0.29 1.11 7.10
C LEU A 71 0.88 0.29 6.58
N ALA A 72 2.12 0.72 6.83
CA ALA A 72 3.31 -0.02 6.43
C ALA A 72 3.49 -1.31 7.25
N ASP A 73 3.22 -1.27 8.57
CA ASP A 73 3.23 -2.44 9.43
C ASP A 73 2.19 -3.47 8.96
N TRP A 74 0.98 -3.01 8.61
CA TRP A 74 -0.05 -3.87 8.01
C TRP A 74 0.39 -4.45 6.67
N TRP A 75 1.07 -3.68 5.81
CA TRP A 75 1.56 -4.18 4.52
C TRP A 75 2.59 -5.30 4.69
N ASP A 76 3.52 -5.11 5.64
CA ASP A 76 4.52 -6.10 6.00
C ASP A 76 3.89 -7.43 6.44
N GLU A 77 2.79 -7.38 7.17
CA GLU A 77 2.09 -8.57 7.67
C GLU A 77 1.18 -9.22 6.61
N ALA A 78 0.39 -8.41 5.89
CA ALA A 78 -0.73 -8.91 5.08
C ALA A 78 -0.43 -9.07 3.59
N VAL A 79 0.68 -8.49 3.09
CA VAL A 79 0.96 -8.37 1.66
C VAL A 79 2.37 -8.83 1.29
N SER A 80 3.36 -8.51 2.12
CA SER A 80 4.78 -8.64 1.73
C SER A 80 5.22 -10.08 1.40
N GLU A 81 4.73 -11.09 2.12
CA GLU A 81 5.09 -12.50 1.89
C GLU A 81 4.63 -13.00 0.52
N ASP A 82 3.38 -12.71 0.15
CA ASP A 82 2.79 -13.12 -1.11
C ASP A 82 3.55 -12.48 -2.29
N ILE A 83 3.89 -11.19 -2.18
CA ILE A 83 4.64 -10.47 -3.23
C ILE A 83 6.10 -10.94 -3.28
N ALA A 84 6.74 -11.17 -2.13
CA ALA A 84 8.10 -11.69 -2.07
C ALA A 84 8.22 -13.05 -2.78
N THR A 85 7.25 -13.92 -2.54
CA THR A 85 7.14 -15.23 -3.20
C THR A 85 6.90 -15.06 -4.70
N LEU A 86 5.95 -14.22 -5.10
CA LEU A 86 5.62 -13.97 -6.51
C LEU A 86 6.79 -13.42 -7.32
N TRP A 87 7.56 -12.49 -6.73
CA TRP A 87 8.70 -11.86 -7.38
C TRP A 87 10.01 -12.62 -7.18
N ASN A 88 10.01 -13.65 -6.34
CA ASN A 88 11.19 -14.40 -5.90
C ASN A 88 12.30 -13.46 -5.38
N VAL A 89 11.94 -12.62 -4.41
CA VAL A 89 12.84 -11.66 -3.75
C VAL A 89 12.89 -11.88 -2.24
N ASP A 90 13.97 -11.43 -1.61
CA ASP A 90 14.04 -11.43 -0.14
C ASP A 90 12.96 -10.52 0.46
N ARG A 91 12.13 -11.09 1.34
CA ARG A 91 11.00 -10.39 1.97
C ARG A 91 11.47 -9.19 2.79
N THR A 92 12.56 -9.32 3.54
CA THR A 92 13.07 -8.24 4.40
C THR A 92 13.49 -7.03 3.57
N ARG A 93 14.19 -7.28 2.46
CA ARG A 93 14.56 -6.24 1.48
C ARG A 93 13.35 -5.61 0.81
N LEU A 94 12.33 -6.40 0.49
CA LEU A 94 11.07 -5.92 -0.05
C LEU A 94 10.34 -4.99 0.94
N MET A 95 10.21 -5.39 2.20
CA MET A 95 9.60 -4.58 3.26
C MET A 95 10.34 -3.25 3.42
N GLN A 96 11.68 -3.27 3.48
CA GLN A 96 12.47 -2.04 3.60
C GLN A 96 12.28 -1.14 2.37
N ALA A 97 12.34 -1.70 1.16
CA ALA A 97 12.13 -0.95 -0.08
C ALA A 97 10.73 -0.33 -0.16
N PHE A 98 9.71 -1.04 0.33
CA PHE A 98 8.34 -0.53 0.41
C PHE A 98 8.24 0.62 1.41
N ARG A 99 8.75 0.44 2.63
CA ARG A 99 8.75 1.48 3.67
C ARG A 99 9.47 2.76 3.23
N ASP A 100 10.59 2.63 2.52
CA ASP A 100 11.35 3.75 1.96
C ASP A 100 10.62 4.48 0.82
N ALA A 101 9.66 3.82 0.17
CA ALA A 101 8.86 4.36 -0.93
C ALA A 101 7.47 4.86 -0.49
N PHE A 102 6.99 4.38 0.66
CA PHE A 102 5.63 4.57 1.11
C PHE A 102 5.38 6.01 1.59
N GLY A 103 4.40 6.67 0.97
CA GLY A 103 4.02 8.04 1.32
C GLY A 103 4.75 9.17 0.60
N GLY A 104 5.64 8.89 -0.38
CA GLY A 104 6.34 9.93 -1.15
C GLY A 104 7.84 9.87 -1.02
#